data_AF-A0A1E7RT77-F1
#
_entry.id   AF-A0A1E7RT77-F1
#
_cell.length_a   1.000
_cell.length_b   1.000
_cell.length_c   1.000
_cell.angle_alpha   90.00
_cell.angle_beta   90.00
_cell.angle_gamma   90.00
#
_symmetry.space_group_name_H-M   'P 1'
#
loop_
_entity.id
_entity.type
_entity.pdbx_description
1 polymer ?
#
loop_
_entity_poly.entity_id
_entity_poly.type
_entity_poly.pdbx_seq_one_letter_code
_entity_poly.pdbx_strand_id
1 'polypeptide(L)'
;MNRMTRLAPFALFGALVLAGAAQAEPVVNIGERHGDLRTAQEHIVQAYQLVGAAQQNNVEGLGGHAERARQLLIQADAELRQAATSANNNGRP
;
A
#
# COMPACT_ATOMS: atom_id res chain seq x y z
N MET A 1 21.29 -11.69 -53.02
CA MET A 1 21.82 -10.38 -52.58
C MET A 1 20.82 -9.79 -51.60
N ASN A 2 21.03 -10.01 -50.30
CA ASN A 2 20.06 -9.69 -49.25
C ASN A 2 20.25 -8.25 -48.75
N ARG A 3 19.13 -7.54 -48.62
CA ARG A 3 19.08 -6.17 -48.10
C ARG A 3 19.25 -6.20 -46.57
N MET A 4 20.31 -5.59 -46.06
CA MET A 4 20.52 -5.33 -44.64
C MET A 4 19.49 -4.32 -44.13
N THR A 5 18.67 -4.72 -43.16
CA THR A 5 17.84 -3.80 -42.37
C THR A 5 18.47 -3.68 -40.98
N ARG A 6 19.03 -2.51 -40.68
CA ARG A 6 19.52 -2.15 -39.34
C ARG A 6 18.32 -1.73 -38.49
N LEU A 7 18.18 -2.26 -37.28
CA LEU A 7 17.26 -1.75 -36.26
C LEU A 7 18.02 -1.48 -34.96
N ALA A 8 17.85 -0.25 -34.48
CA ALA A 8 18.42 0.34 -33.28
C ALA A 8 17.72 -0.16 -31.99
N PRO A 9 18.36 -0.08 -30.81
CA PRO A 9 17.83 -0.64 -29.57
C PRO A 9 16.73 0.25 -28.99
N PHE A 10 15.53 -0.30 -28.80
CA PHE A 10 14.44 0.37 -28.09
C PHE A 10 14.75 0.37 -26.58
N ALA A 11 14.91 1.57 -26.02
CA ALA A 11 14.95 1.82 -24.60
C ALA A 11 13.64 1.36 -23.95
N LEU A 12 13.73 0.33 -23.10
CA LEU A 12 12.59 -0.19 -22.33
C LEU A 12 12.37 0.70 -21.10
N PHE A 13 11.58 1.77 -21.27
CA PHE A 13 11.00 2.50 -20.15
C PHE A 13 9.96 1.60 -19.46
N GLY A 14 10.33 0.99 -18.34
CA GLY A 14 9.43 0.22 -17.49
C GLY A 14 8.47 1.13 -16.74
N ALA A 15 7.32 1.45 -17.33
CA ALA A 15 6.20 2.02 -16.60
C ALA A 15 5.57 0.91 -15.74
N LEU A 16 5.87 0.92 -14.44
CA LEU A 16 5.20 0.05 -13.47
C LEU A 16 3.76 0.54 -13.30
N VAL A 17 2.84 -0.01 -14.10
CA VAL A 17 1.41 0.19 -13.91
C VAL A 17 0.99 -0.66 -12.70
N LEU A 18 0.92 -0.03 -11.53
CA LEU A 18 0.23 -0.58 -10.37
C LEU A 18 -1.26 -0.53 -10.66
N ALA A 19 -1.83 -1.64 -11.13
CA ALA A 19 -3.27 -1.81 -11.24
C ALA A 19 -3.90 -1.68 -9.85
N GLY A 20 -4.63 -0.59 -9.63
CA GLY A 20 -5.33 -0.33 -8.37
C GLY A 20 -6.47 -1.32 -8.18
N ALA A 21 -6.25 -2.39 -7.44
CA ALA A 21 -7.36 -3.12 -6.83
C ALA A 21 -8.10 -2.15 -5.90
N ALA A 22 -9.43 -2.22 -5.84
CA ALA A 22 -10.19 -1.52 -4.82
C ALA A 22 -9.81 -2.14 -3.46
N GLN A 23 -8.92 -1.48 -2.73
CA GLN A 23 -8.45 -1.96 -1.44
C GLN A 23 -9.36 -1.39 -0.34
N ALA A 24 -9.76 -2.25 0.60
CA ALA A 24 -10.60 -1.86 1.74
C ALA A 24 -9.85 -0.90 2.67
N GLU A 25 -10.58 -0.04 3.37
CA GLU A 25 -10.00 0.87 4.36
C GLU A 25 -9.34 0.09 5.51
N PRO A 26 -8.24 0.60 6.10
CA PRO A 26 -7.63 -0.04 7.26
C PRO A 26 -8.62 -0.10 8.43
N VAL A 27 -8.60 -1.21 9.17
CA VAL A 27 -9.45 -1.41 10.36
C VAL A 27 -8.67 -2.18 11.42
N VAL A 28 -8.94 -1.89 12.70
CA VAL A 28 -8.30 -2.61 13.81
C VAL A 28 -8.98 -3.97 13.99
N ASN A 29 -8.26 -5.05 13.69
CA ASN A 29 -8.73 -6.43 13.84
C ASN A 29 -7.64 -7.44 14.27
N ILE A 30 -6.41 -6.97 14.50
CA ILE A 30 -5.36 -7.77 15.14
C ILE A 30 -5.69 -7.91 16.63
N GLY A 31 -5.73 -9.16 17.11
CA GLY A 31 -6.05 -9.46 18.51
C GLY A 31 -4.95 -9.09 19.50
N GLU A 32 -5.29 -9.05 20.79
CA GLU A 32 -4.40 -8.65 21.90
C GLU A 32 -3.09 -9.44 22.00
N ARG A 33 -3.04 -10.66 21.47
CA ARG A 33 -1.82 -11.49 21.44
C ARG A 33 -0.65 -10.79 20.74
N HIS A 34 -0.94 -9.87 19.81
CA HIS A 34 0.06 -9.12 19.05
C HIS A 34 -0.06 -7.62 19.34
N GLY A 35 0.12 -7.23 20.61
CA GLY A 35 -0.10 -5.86 21.10
C GLY A 35 0.59 -4.78 20.26
N ASP A 36 1.85 -4.99 19.87
CA ASP A 36 2.59 -4.02 19.05
C ASP A 36 2.03 -3.91 17.63
N LEU A 37 1.66 -5.04 17.00
CA LEU A 37 1.06 -5.04 15.66
C LEU A 37 -0.33 -4.41 15.68
N ARG A 38 -1.11 -4.66 16.73
CA ARG A 38 -2.40 -4.00 16.93
C ARG A 38 -2.24 -2.50 17.10
N THR A 39 -1.32 -2.06 17.95
CA THR A 39 -1.04 -0.63 18.16
C THR A 39 -0.59 0.03 16.85
N ALA A 40 0.24 -0.65 16.07
CA ALA A 40 0.62 -0.17 14.73
C ALA A 40 -0.59 -0.05 13.80
N GLN A 41 -1.52 -1.01 13.83
CA GLN A 41 -2.76 -0.96 13.06
C GLN A 41 -3.65 0.21 13.49
N GLU A 42 -3.77 0.49 14.78
CA GLU A 42 -4.47 1.66 15.33
C GLU A 42 -3.89 2.98 14.78
N HIS A 43 -2.55 3.10 14.75
CA HIS A 43 -1.89 4.26 14.16
C HIS A 43 -2.09 4.38 12.65
N ILE A 44 -2.12 3.26 11.91
CA ILE A 44 -2.42 3.27 10.47
C ILE A 44 -3.85 3.76 10.21
N VAL A 45 -4.83 3.28 10.98
CA VAL A 45 -6.23 3.72 10.88
C VAL A 45 -6.34 5.23 11.14
N GLN A 46 -5.70 5.70 12.21
CA GLN A 46 -5.68 7.12 12.54
C GLN A 46 -5.03 7.96 11.43
N ALA A 47 -3.86 7.54 10.92
CA ALA A 47 -3.16 8.24 9.85
C ALA A 47 -3.99 8.28 8.56
N TYR A 48 -4.65 7.18 8.21
CA TYR A 48 -5.51 7.10 7.02
C TYR A 48 -6.67 8.10 7.08
N GLN A 49 -7.32 8.23 8.23
CA GLN A 49 -8.38 9.20 8.46
C GLN A 49 -7.87 10.64 8.37
N LEU A 50 -6.73 10.95 9.00
CA LEU A 50 -6.12 12.28 8.94
C LEU A 50 -5.72 12.69 7.52
N VAL A 51 -5.15 11.76 6.74
CA VAL A 51 -4.83 12.01 5.34
C VAL A 51 -6.10 12.21 4.50
N GLY A 52 -7.15 11.42 4.74
CA GLY A 52 -8.45 11.61 4.10
C GLY A 52 -9.07 12.98 4.39
N ALA A 53 -9.03 13.42 5.65
CA ALA A 53 -9.47 14.75 6.03
C ALA A 53 -8.62 15.85 5.35
N ALA A 54 -7.30 15.66 5.25
CA ALA A 54 -6.43 16.58 4.54
C ALA A 54 -6.80 16.69 3.05
N GLN A 55 -7.17 15.58 2.38
CA GLN A 55 -7.65 15.59 1.00
C GLN A 55 -8.96 16.37 0.83
N GLN A 56 -9.90 16.19 1.76
CA GLN A 56 -11.21 16.88 1.70
C GLN A 56 -11.05 18.38 1.95
N ASN A 57 -10.19 18.77 2.88
CA ASN A 57 -10.00 20.15 3.29
C ASN A 57 -9.05 20.95 2.38
N ASN A 58 -8.11 20.28 1.70
CA ASN A 58 -7.12 20.90 0.81
C ASN A 58 -7.31 20.40 -0.63
N VAL A 59 -8.44 20.81 -1.22
CA VAL A 59 -8.89 20.40 -2.56
C VAL A 59 -7.85 20.76 -3.64
N GLU A 60 -7.07 21.81 -3.43
CA GLU A 60 -5.97 22.24 -4.29
C GLU A 60 -4.64 22.07 -3.53
N GLY A 61 -3.71 21.25 -4.04
CA GLY A 61 -2.29 21.32 -3.62
C GLY A 61 -1.64 20.07 -3.01
N LEU A 62 -2.31 18.93 -2.87
CA LEU A 62 -1.66 17.72 -2.32
C LEU A 62 -0.94 16.84 -3.37
N GLY A 63 -0.96 17.25 -4.65
CA GLY A 63 -0.17 16.64 -5.73
C GLY A 63 -0.40 15.13 -5.95
N GLY A 64 -1.56 14.60 -5.55
CA GLY A 64 -1.84 13.15 -5.56
C GLY A 64 -1.11 12.34 -4.47
N HIS A 65 -0.24 12.98 -3.67
CA HIS A 65 0.54 12.30 -2.64
C HIS A 65 -0.33 11.82 -1.47
N ALA A 66 -1.40 12.53 -1.15
CA ALA A 66 -2.32 12.11 -0.10
C ALA A 66 -3.11 10.83 -0.47
N GLU A 67 -3.50 10.71 -1.74
CA GLU A 67 -4.11 9.47 -2.24
C GLU A 67 -3.09 8.32 -2.19
N ARG A 68 -1.88 8.57 -2.68
CA ARG A 68 -0.80 7.59 -2.63
C ARG A 68 -0.45 7.17 -1.19
N ALA A 69 -0.44 8.12 -0.25
CA ALA A 69 -0.20 7.83 1.16
C ALA A 69 -1.28 6.91 1.73
N ARG A 70 -2.56 7.14 1.43
CA ARG A 70 -3.65 6.24 1.82
C ARG A 70 -3.50 4.84 1.22
N GLN A 71 -3.11 4.74 -0.05
CA GLN A 71 -2.85 3.44 -0.69
C GLN A 71 -1.69 2.68 -0.03
N LEU A 72 -0.63 3.39 0.39
CA LEU A 72 0.49 2.79 1.12
C LEU A 72 0.08 2.36 2.53
N LEU A 73 -0.76 3.13 3.21
CA LEU A 73 -1.31 2.79 4.53
C LEU A 73 -2.18 1.53 4.46
N ILE A 74 -2.98 1.36 3.40
CA ILE A 74 -3.75 0.12 3.19
C ILE A 74 -2.83 -1.09 2.97
N GLN A 75 -1.77 -0.93 2.16
CA GLN A 75 -0.78 -2.00 1.96
C GLN A 75 -0.08 -2.37 3.28
N ALA A 76 0.32 -1.37 4.07
CA ALA A 76 0.94 -1.59 5.37
C ALA A 76 0.00 -2.34 6.33
N ASP A 77 -1.28 -1.95 6.42
CA ASP A 77 -2.29 -2.68 7.22
C ASP A 77 -2.42 -4.15 6.78
N ALA A 78 -2.46 -4.41 5.48
CA ALA A 78 -2.52 -5.77 4.96
C ALA A 78 -1.31 -6.60 5.40
N GLU A 79 -0.10 -6.04 5.33
CA GLU A 79 1.12 -6.72 5.78
C GLU A 79 1.13 -6.98 7.30
N LEU A 80 0.62 -6.06 8.12
CA LEU A 80 0.48 -6.29 9.57
C LEU A 80 -0.45 -7.48 9.85
N ARG A 81 -1.55 -7.62 9.11
CA ARG A 81 -2.47 -8.76 9.21
C ARG A 81 -1.81 -10.07 8.77
N GLN A 82 -1.00 -10.03 7.71
CA GLN A 82 -0.22 -11.20 7.28
C GLN A 82 0.83 -11.58 8.33
N ALA A 83 1.52 -10.62 8.94
CA ALA A 83 2.48 -10.86 10.01
C ALA A 83 1.80 -11.51 11.24
N ALA A 84 0.67 -10.98 11.69
CA ALA A 84 -0.12 -11.55 12.77
C ALA A 84 -0.60 -12.98 12.44
N THR A 85 -1.05 -13.22 11.21
CA THR A 85 -1.48 -14.55 10.73
C THR A 85 -0.32 -15.54 10.71
N SER A 86 0.84 -15.13 10.20
CA SER A 86 2.06 -15.93 10.18
C SER A 86 2.51 -16.28 11.60
N ALA A 87 2.54 -15.31 12.51
CA ALA A 87 2.87 -15.54 13.91
C ALA A 87 1.90 -16.50 14.60
N ASN A 88 0.60 -16.44 14.28
CA ASN A 88 -0.40 -17.39 14.78
C ASN A 88 -0.20 -18.81 14.24
N ASN A 89 0.15 -18.93 12.96
CA ASN A 89 0.34 -20.24 12.31
C ASN A 89 1.66 -20.90 12.73
N ASN A 90 2.69 -20.11 13.05
CA ASN A 90 3.98 -20.58 13.53
C ASN A 90 3.97 -20.82 15.05
N GLY A 91 3.13 -20.11 15.80
CA GLY A 91 2.81 -20.39 17.20
C GLY A 91 1.72 -21.45 17.34
N ARG A 92 1.98 -22.68 16.85
CA ARG A 92 1.24 -23.85 17.32
C ARG A 92 1.46 -24.01 18.84
N PRO A 93 0.54 -24.64 19.61
CA PRO A 93 0.83 -25.01 20.99
C PRO A 93 2.15 -25.77 21.12
#